data_AF-A0A432HLG1-F1
#
_entry.id   AF-A0A432HLG1-F1
#
_cell.length_a   1.000
_cell.length_b   1.000
_cell.length_c   1.000
_cell.angle_alpha   90.00
_cell.angle_beta   90.00
_cell.angle_gamma   90.00
#
_symmetry.space_group_name_H-M   'P 1'
#
loop_
_entity.id
_entity.type
_entity.pdbx_description
1 polymer ?
#
loop_
_entity_poly.entity_id
_entity_poly.type
_entity_poly.pdbx_seq_one_letter_code
_entity_poly.pdbx_strand_id
1 'polypeptide(L)'
;MFRLISYQTILLSALVLVLTGCNKVDPGRHLELGKWYNTKGLYDEAIAEYREVIRLYPPSIQKLSREEYENLITAHYNLALMYTKKGWWDFALDAAESSFQLQPNTDTHELIRLIRKQIMLSNNTGPS
;
A
#
# COMPACT_ATOMS: atom_id res chain seq x y z
N MET A 1 -44.72 -3.38 -31.23
CA MET A 1 -44.53 -2.16 -30.41
C MET A 1 -44.08 -2.51 -28.98
N PHE A 2 -44.82 -3.35 -28.24
CA PHE A 2 -44.47 -3.76 -26.86
C PHE A 2 -43.07 -4.38 -26.66
N ARG A 3 -42.61 -5.24 -27.58
CA ARG A 3 -41.27 -5.85 -27.51
C ARG A 3 -40.11 -4.87 -27.71
N LEU A 4 -40.34 -3.80 -28.48
CA LEU A 4 -39.31 -2.78 -28.76
C LEU A 4 -39.10 -1.87 -27.54
N ILE A 5 -40.19 -1.49 -26.88
CA ILE A 5 -40.16 -0.70 -25.63
C ILE A 5 -39.50 -1.50 -24.51
N SER A 6 -39.81 -2.81 -24.40
CA SER A 6 -39.16 -3.69 -23.43
C SER A 6 -37.66 -3.87 -23.66
N TYR A 7 -37.21 -3.85 -24.92
CA TYR A 7 -35.79 -3.97 -25.24
C TYR A 7 -35.03 -2.67 -24.93
N GLN A 8 -35.65 -1.52 -25.24
CA GLN A 8 -35.10 -0.20 -24.90
C GLN A 8 -34.96 0.00 -23.38
N THR A 9 -35.94 -0.44 -22.58
CA THR A 9 -35.84 -0.32 -21.12
C THR A 9 -34.76 -1.22 -20.52
N ILE A 10 -34.62 -2.46 -21.02
CA ILE A 10 -33.54 -3.38 -20.60
C ILE A 10 -32.17 -2.79 -20.95
N LEU A 11 -31.98 -2.28 -22.18
CA LEU A 11 -30.73 -1.65 -22.59
C LEU A 11 -30.40 -0.40 -21.76
N LEU A 12 -31.38 0.45 -21.48
CA LEU A 12 -31.20 1.62 -20.62
C LEU A 12 -30.82 1.21 -19.19
N SER A 13 -31.46 0.18 -18.62
CA SER A 13 -31.11 -0.31 -17.28
C SER A 13 -29.70 -0.92 -17.22
N ALA A 14 -29.28 -1.66 -18.25
CA ALA A 14 -27.94 -2.22 -18.33
C ALA A 14 -26.87 -1.13 -18.51
N LEU A 15 -27.16 -0.11 -19.32
CA LEU A 15 -26.30 1.06 -19.50
C LEU A 15 -26.17 1.86 -18.19
N VAL A 16 -27.28 2.06 -17.46
CA VAL A 16 -27.25 2.71 -16.15
C VAL A 16 -26.41 1.91 -15.15
N LEU A 17 -26.56 0.59 -15.08
CA LEU A 17 -25.75 -0.27 -14.20
C LEU A 17 -24.24 -0.14 -14.48
N VAL A 18 -23.84 -0.12 -15.75
CA VAL A 18 -22.45 0.07 -16.18
C VAL A 18 -21.95 1.48 -15.81
N LEU A 19 -22.77 2.51 -15.98
CA LEU A 19 -22.42 3.89 -15.63
C LEU A 19 -22.41 4.15 -14.11
N THR A 20 -23.20 3.41 -13.34
CA THR A 20 -23.22 3.46 -11.87
C THR A 20 -22.20 2.54 -11.20
N GLY A 21 -21.40 1.82 -11.98
CA GLY A 21 -20.22 1.10 -11.53
C GLY A 21 -19.14 2.06 -11.03
N CYS A 22 -19.43 2.77 -9.95
CA CYS A 22 -18.50 3.64 -9.26
C CYS A 22 -17.44 2.75 -8.61
N ASN A 23 -16.36 2.46 -9.33
CA ASN A 23 -15.14 1.92 -8.76
C ASN A 23 -14.54 2.99 -7.83
N LYS A 24 -15.06 3.11 -6.61
CA LYS A 24 -14.32 3.76 -5.53
C LYS A 24 -13.07 2.92 -5.33
N VAL A 25 -11.93 3.46 -5.76
CA VAL A 25 -10.64 2.84 -5.52
C VAL A 25 -10.38 2.96 -4.02
N ASP A 26 -10.49 1.84 -3.33
CA ASP A 26 -10.34 1.73 -1.88
C ASP A 26 -8.92 1.29 -1.55
N PRO A 27 -8.08 2.17 -0.97
CA PRO A 27 -6.72 1.83 -0.57
C PRO A 27 -6.66 0.63 0.39
N GLY A 28 -7.69 0.41 1.21
CA GLY A 28 -7.75 -0.73 2.13
C GLY A 28 -7.68 -2.08 1.41
N ARG A 29 -8.22 -2.19 0.19
CA ARG A 29 -8.16 -3.42 -0.60
C ARG A 29 -6.74 -3.75 -1.06
N HIS A 30 -6.00 -2.73 -1.48
CA HIS A 30 -4.58 -2.89 -1.83
C HIS A 30 -3.77 -3.29 -0.60
N LEU A 31 -4.05 -2.71 0.58
CA LEU A 31 -3.37 -3.08 1.81
C LEU A 31 -3.55 -4.57 2.16
N GLU A 32 -4.79 -5.07 2.10
CA GLU A 32 -5.07 -6.49 2.37
C GLU A 32 -4.47 -7.42 1.32
N LEU A 33 -4.47 -7.02 0.05
CA LEU A 33 -3.84 -7.80 -1.02
C LEU A 33 -2.32 -7.86 -0.85
N GLY A 34 -1.68 -6.74 -0.47
CA GLY A 34 -0.25 -6.70 -0.15
C GLY A 34 0.11 -7.60 1.05
N LYS A 35 -0.73 -7.62 2.09
CA LYS A 35 -0.57 -8.56 3.22
C LYS A 35 -0.66 -10.00 2.75
N TRP A 36 -1.64 -10.31 1.91
CA TRP A 36 -1.81 -11.64 1.34
C TRP A 36 -0.60 -12.07 0.52
N TYR A 37 -0.10 -11.24 -0.39
CA TYR A 37 1.11 -11.52 -1.17
C TYR A 37 2.34 -11.76 -0.28
N ASN A 38 2.51 -10.95 0.77
CA ASN A 38 3.56 -11.16 1.75
C ASN A 38 3.46 -12.55 2.43
N THR A 39 2.26 -13.00 2.80
CA THR A 39 2.09 -14.37 3.36
C THR A 39 2.49 -15.49 2.40
N LYS A 40 2.55 -15.20 1.09
CA LYS A 40 2.98 -16.13 0.04
C LYS A 40 4.46 -15.99 -0.32
N GLY A 41 5.18 -15.04 0.28
CA GLY A 41 6.56 -14.72 -0.09
C GLY A 41 6.68 -13.97 -1.42
N LEU A 42 5.56 -13.49 -1.98
CA LEU A 42 5.48 -12.73 -3.22
C LEU A 42 5.78 -11.26 -2.92
N TYR A 43 7.06 -10.97 -2.66
CA TYR A 43 7.48 -9.67 -2.12
C TYR A 43 7.37 -8.53 -3.12
N ASP A 44 7.60 -8.78 -4.42
CA ASP A 44 7.53 -7.74 -5.44
C ASP A 44 6.08 -7.29 -5.68
N GLU A 45 5.14 -8.23 -5.65
CA GLU A 45 3.69 -7.97 -5.70
C GLU A 45 3.22 -7.26 -4.43
N ALA A 46 3.67 -7.70 -3.26
CA ALA A 46 3.36 -7.01 -2.00
C ALA A 46 3.85 -5.54 -2.01
N ILE A 47 5.06 -5.29 -2.51
CA ILE A 47 5.61 -3.94 -2.68
C ILE A 47 4.72 -3.09 -3.59
N ALA A 48 4.29 -3.64 -4.74
CA ALA A 48 3.43 -2.93 -5.66
C ALA A 48 2.12 -2.49 -4.99
N GLU A 49 1.47 -3.41 -4.26
CA GLU A 49 0.21 -3.12 -3.57
C GLU A 49 0.38 -2.07 -2.46
N TYR A 50 1.41 -2.16 -1.61
CA TYR A 50 1.63 -1.15 -0.57
C TYR A 50 1.95 0.22 -1.14
N ARG A 51 2.64 0.30 -2.29
CA ARG A 51 2.87 1.57 -2.99
C ARG A 51 1.58 2.17 -3.54
N GLU A 52 0.64 1.34 -3.98
CA GLU A 52 -0.68 1.83 -4.42
C GLU A 52 -1.48 2.40 -3.25
N VAL A 53 -1.42 1.81 -2.05
CA VAL A 53 -2.04 2.40 -0.85
C VAL A 53 -1.54 3.83 -0.63
N ILE A 54 -0.21 4.01 -0.63
CA ILE A 54 0.44 5.31 -0.42
C ILE A 54 0.06 6.30 -1.54
N ARG A 55 -0.01 5.83 -2.80
CA ARG A 55 -0.36 6.66 -3.97
C ARG A 55 -1.81 7.15 -3.93
N LEU A 56 -2.72 6.31 -3.42
CA LEU A 56 -4.16 6.60 -3.44
C LEU A 56 -4.60 7.54 -2.31
N TYR A 57 -3.87 7.58 -1.20
CA TYR A 57 -4.16 8.53 -0.14
C TYR A 57 -3.83 9.98 -0.56
N PRO A 58 -4.67 10.97 -0.18
CA PRO A 58 -4.40 12.37 -0.49
C PRO A 58 -3.07 12.83 0.12
N PRO A 59 -2.35 13.75 -0.55
CA PRO A 59 -1.11 14.32 0.01
C PRO A 59 -1.29 15.00 1.38
N SER A 60 -2.52 15.47 1.67
CA SER A 60 -2.87 16.10 2.94
C SER A 60 -3.44 15.07 3.91
N ILE A 61 -2.58 14.53 4.78
CA ILE A 61 -2.93 13.55 5.81
C ILE A 61 -4.05 14.00 6.76
N GLN A 62 -4.25 15.31 6.94
CA GLN A 62 -5.28 15.89 7.83
C GLN A 62 -6.72 15.56 7.40
N LYS A 63 -6.92 15.14 6.15
CA LYS A 63 -8.23 14.75 5.62
C LYS A 63 -8.53 13.27 5.78
N LEU A 64 -7.55 12.48 6.21
CA LEU A 64 -7.72 11.05 6.42
C LEU A 64 -8.61 10.83 7.64
N SER A 65 -9.55 9.91 7.52
CA SER A 65 -10.17 9.29 8.68
C SER A 65 -9.11 8.52 9.48
N ARG A 66 -9.45 8.18 10.74
CA ARG A 66 -8.56 7.39 11.59
C ARG A 66 -8.15 6.08 10.91
N GLU A 67 -9.09 5.37 10.30
CA GLU A 67 -8.81 4.10 9.62
C GLU A 67 -7.86 4.28 8.44
N GLU A 68 -8.07 5.31 7.62
CA GLU A 68 -7.19 5.61 6.48
C GLU A 68 -5.78 6.00 6.94
N TYR A 69 -5.68 6.74 8.05
CA TYR A 69 -4.40 7.09 8.66
C TYR A 69 -3.63 5.84 9.11
N GLU A 70 -4.31 4.91 9.80
CA GLU A 70 -3.71 3.64 10.24
C GLU A 70 -3.31 2.75 9.05
N ASN A 71 -4.11 2.73 7.99
CA ASN A 71 -3.78 2.01 6.76
C ASN A 71 -2.53 2.58 6.07
N LEU A 72 -2.38 3.91 6.04
CA LEU A 72 -1.19 4.58 5.50
C LEU A 72 0.07 4.23 6.30
N ILE A 73 0.00 4.29 7.65
CA ILE A 73 1.11 3.87 8.53
C ILE A 73 1.46 2.41 8.26
N THR A 74 0.47 1.53 8.24
CA THR A 74 0.64 0.09 8.03
C THR A 74 1.27 -0.20 6.67
N ALA A 75 0.88 0.53 5.62
CA ALA A 75 1.47 0.39 4.29
C ALA A 75 2.96 0.76 4.28
N HIS A 76 3.35 1.89 4.88
CA HIS A 76 4.76 2.27 4.99
C HIS A 76 5.58 1.25 5.79
N TYR A 77 5.06 0.79 6.94
CA TYR A 77 5.72 -0.21 7.76
C TYR A 77 5.92 -1.53 7.01
N ASN A 78 4.86 -2.06 6.37
CA ASN A 78 4.97 -3.31 5.62
C ASN A 78 5.85 -3.17 4.37
N LEU A 79 5.84 -2.01 3.71
CA LEU A 79 6.74 -1.71 2.60
C LEU A 79 8.21 -1.77 3.05
N ALA A 80 8.53 -1.21 4.22
CA ALA A 80 9.86 -1.31 4.81
C ALA A 80 10.29 -2.77 5.09
N LEU A 81 9.36 -3.59 5.59
CA LEU A 81 9.60 -5.02 5.79
C LEU A 81 9.87 -5.74 4.46
N MET A 82 9.13 -5.42 3.40
CA MET A 82 9.34 -6.07 2.09
C MET A 82 10.67 -5.66 1.48
N TYR A 83 11.04 -4.38 1.54
CA TYR A 83 12.36 -3.93 1.11
C TYR A 83 13.49 -4.57 1.93
N THR A 84 13.29 -4.77 3.24
CA THR A 84 14.22 -5.54 4.09
C THR A 84 14.37 -6.98 3.60
N LYS A 85 13.27 -7.66 3.23
CA LYS A 85 13.31 -9.02 2.65
C LYS A 85 14.04 -9.08 1.31
N LYS A 86 14.00 -8.00 0.52
CA LYS A 86 14.73 -7.84 -0.75
C LYS A 86 16.20 -7.45 -0.58
N GLY A 87 16.63 -7.06 0.62
CA GLY A 87 17.95 -6.49 0.87
C GLY A 87 18.12 -5.07 0.31
N TRP A 88 17.00 -4.38 0.03
CA TRP A 88 16.97 -3.02 -0.49
C TRP A 88 17.00 -2.02 0.67
N TRP A 89 18.14 -1.96 1.35
CA TRP A 89 18.25 -1.34 2.68
C TRP A 89 17.93 0.15 2.72
N ASP A 90 18.34 0.92 1.70
CA ASP A 90 18.05 2.37 1.65
C ASP A 90 16.55 2.62 1.51
N PHE A 91 15.89 1.92 0.59
CA PHE A 91 14.43 2.00 0.44
C PHE A 91 13.68 1.51 1.69
N ALA A 92 14.21 0.48 2.37
CA ALA A 92 13.64 0.00 3.63
C ALA A 92 13.72 1.08 4.72
N LEU A 93 14.85 1.80 4.81
CA LEU A 93 15.04 2.86 5.78
C LEU A 93 14.05 4.00 5.54
N ASP A 94 13.94 4.49 4.31
CA ASP A 94 13.03 5.59 3.95
C ASP A 94 11.56 5.24 4.28
N ALA A 95 11.14 4.02 3.97
CA ALA A 95 9.78 3.56 4.26
C ALA A 95 9.54 3.43 5.78
N ALA A 96 10.51 2.92 6.55
CA ALA A 96 10.39 2.81 8.00
C ALA A 96 10.37 4.19 8.67
N GLU A 97 11.21 5.13 8.22
CA GLU A 97 11.21 6.51 8.70
C GLU A 97 9.88 7.20 8.41
N SER A 98 9.31 7.00 7.21
CA SER A 98 7.97 7.52 6.87
C SER A 98 6.89 7.00 7.82
N SER A 99 6.90 5.69 8.12
CA SER A 99 5.97 5.10 9.10
C SER A 99 6.17 5.71 10.50
N PHE A 100 7.43 5.88 10.93
CA PHE A 100 7.74 6.44 12.25
C PHE A 100 7.35 7.92 12.37
N GLN A 101 7.50 8.70 11.30
CA GLN A 101 7.08 10.10 11.27
C GLN A 101 5.56 10.24 11.41
N LEU A 102 4.79 9.33 10.81
CA LEU A 102 3.33 9.31 10.94
C LEU A 102 2.90 8.86 12.34
N GLN A 103 3.52 7.82 12.88
CA GLN A 103 3.25 7.34 14.23
C GLN A 103 4.50 6.75 14.87
N PRO A 104 5.17 7.51 15.76
CA PRO A 104 6.29 6.99 16.51
C PRO A 104 5.87 5.82 17.40
N ASN A 105 6.50 4.66 17.23
CA ASN A 105 6.26 3.49 18.07
C ASN A 105 7.54 2.65 18.18
N THR A 106 7.54 1.72 19.15
CA THR A 106 8.70 0.87 19.47
C THR A 106 9.09 -0.04 18.32
N ASP A 107 8.12 -0.65 17.63
CA ASP A 107 8.37 -1.63 16.57
C ASP A 107 9.07 -0.98 15.37
N THR A 108 8.60 0.18 14.94
CA THR A 108 9.20 0.92 13.83
C THR A 108 10.56 1.49 14.23
N HIS A 109 10.71 1.95 15.48
CA HIS A 109 12.00 2.42 15.99
C HIS A 109 13.06 1.30 15.97
N GLU A 110 12.70 0.09 16.42
CA GLU A 110 13.58 -1.07 16.39
C GLU A 110 13.90 -1.50 14.95
N LEU A 111 12.92 -1.48 14.06
CA LEU A 111 13.13 -1.77 12.64
C LEU A 111 14.15 -0.81 12.00
N ILE A 112 14.02 0.51 12.24
CA ILE A 112 14.99 1.52 11.77
C ILE A 112 16.39 1.22 12.31
N ARG A 113 16.52 0.89 13.60
CA ARG A 113 17.80 0.56 14.23
C ARG A 113 18.47 -0.64 13.57
N LEU A 114 17.71 -1.69 13.30
CA LEU A 114 18.21 -2.90 12.63
C LEU A 114 18.63 -2.63 11.19
N ILE A 115 17.83 -1.87 10.42
CA ILE A 115 18.15 -1.48 9.04
C ILE A 115 19.45 -0.66 9.01
N ARG A 116 19.58 0.36 9.87
CA ARG A 116 20.82 1.17 9.93
C ARG A 116 22.05 0.34 10.27
N LYS A 117 21.93 -0.58 11.22
CA LYS A 117 23.02 -1.51 11.55
C LYS A 117 23.43 -2.33 10.33
N GLN A 118 22.46 -2.84 9.57
CA GLN A 118 22.73 -3.64 8.38
C GLN A 118 23.39 -2.83 7.25
N ILE A 119 22.98 -1.57 7.04
CA ILE A 119 23.61 -0.65 6.09
C ILE A 119 25.09 -0.45 6.47
N MET A 120 25.37 -0.16 7.74
CA MET A 120 26.76 0.01 8.23
C MET A 120 27.61 -1.23 8.00
N LEU A 121 27.08 -2.42 8.29
CA LEU A 121 27.78 -3.68 8.07
C LEU A 121 28.08 -3.90 6.58
N SER A 122 27.11 -3.65 5.71
CA SER A 122 27.26 -3.84 4.26
C SER A 122 28.33 -2.90 3.67
N ASN A 123 28.34 -1.64 4.10
CA ASN A 123 29.32 -0.64 3.66
C ASN A 123 30.75 -0.97 4.11
N ASN A 124 30.91 -1.55 5.30
CA ASN A 124 32.23 -1.96 5.82
C ASN A 124 32.78 -3.25 5.17
N THR A 125 31.96 -3.96 4.39
CA THR A 125 32.34 -5.21 3.70
C THR A 125 32.54 -5.05 2.18
N GLY A 126 32.40 -3.84 1.65
CA GLY A 126 32.67 -3.56 0.23
C GLY A 126 34.16 -3.63 -0.11
N PRO A 127 34.56 -3.99 -1.35
CA PRO A 127 35.96 -3.99 -1.74
C PRO A 127 36.54 -2.57 -1.68
N SER A 128 37.65 -2.43 -0.95
CA SER A 128 38.48 -1.22 -0.88
C SER A 128 39.16 -0.90 -2.21
#